data_AF-A0A918XWA9-F1
#
_entry.id   AF-A0A918XWA9-F1
#
_cell.length_a   1.000
_cell.length_b   1.000
_cell.length_c   1.000
_cell.angle_alpha   90.00
_cell.angle_beta   90.00
_cell.angle_gamma   90.00
#
_symmetry.space_group_name_H-M   'P 1'
#
loop_
_entity.id
_entity.type
_entity.pdbx_description
1 polymer ?
#
loop_
_entity_poly.entity_id
_entity_poly.type
_entity_poly.pdbx_seq_one_letter_code
_entity_poly.pdbx_strand_id
1 'polypeptide(L)' 'MAARIVLLNGAGSAGKSSIARALQAIAATPLLHMQMDAFLEMLPAATTRSSTA' A
#
# COMPACT_ATOMS: atom_id res chain seq x y z
N MET A 1 -10.37 10.57 19.47
CA MET A 1 -9.51 10.75 18.29
C MET A 1 -9.94 9.74 17.24
N ALA A 2 -10.15 10.17 15.99
CA ALA A 2 -10.55 9.27 14.90
C ALA A 2 -9.34 8.95 14.01
N ALA A 3 -9.20 7.69 13.59
CA ALA A 3 -8.18 7.31 12.62
C ALA A 3 -8.51 7.90 11.24
N ARG A 4 -7.47 8.31 10.50
CA ARG A 4 -7.59 8.82 9.12
C ARG A 4 -7.03 7.79 8.16
N ILE A 5 -7.85 7.34 7.22
CA ILE A 5 -7.46 6.38 6.17
C ILE A 5 -7.60 7.08 4.83
N VAL A 6 -6.54 7.02 4.02
CA VAL A 6 -6.54 7.50 2.63
C VAL A 6 -6.40 6.30 1.71
N LEU A 7 -7.41 6.05 0.89
CA LEU A 7 -7.42 4.96 -0.08
C LEU A 7 -7.03 5.48 -1.46
N LEU A 8 -5.94 4.96 -2.03
CA LEU A 8 -5.52 5.26 -3.40
C LEU A 8 -5.89 4.08 -4.31
N ASN A 9 -6.84 4.30 -5.23
CA ASN A 9 -7.26 3.30 -6.22
C ASN A 9 -7.03 3.83 -7.65
N GLY A 10 -6.58 2.97 -8.55
CA GLY A 10 -6.29 3.26 -9.94
C GLY A 10 -5.63 2.07 -10.63
N ALA A 11 -5.63 2.08 -11.97
CA ALA A 11 -5.04 1.03 -12.80
C ALA A 11 -3.57 0.72 -12.45
N GLY A 12 -3.06 -0.43 -12.91
CA GLY A 12 -1.65 -0.80 -12.79
C GLY A 12 -0.73 0.35 -13.25
N SER A 13 0.33 0.63 -12.49
CA SER A 13 1.30 1.70 -12.79
C SER A 13 0.76 3.14 -12.87
N ALA A 14 -0.47 3.42 -12.45
CA ALA A 14 -1.06 4.78 -12.45
C ALA A 14 -0.42 5.79 -11.48
N GLY A 15 0.76 5.50 -10.90
CA GLY A 15 1.49 6.43 -10.02
C GLY A 15 1.01 6.48 -8.55
N LYS A 16 0.21 5.50 -8.11
CA LYS A 16 -0.31 5.43 -6.72
C LYS A 16 0.77 5.54 -5.65
N SER A 17 1.89 4.84 -5.82
CA SER A 17 3.00 4.86 -4.87
C SER A 17 3.71 6.22 -4.83
N SER A 18 3.77 6.95 -5.95
CA SER A 18 4.31 8.31 -6.00
C SER A 18 3.43 9.30 -5.24
N ILE A 19 2.10 9.20 -5.42
CA ILE A 19 1.13 10.01 -4.67
C ILE A 19 1.22 9.71 -3.16
N ALA A 20 1.32 8.43 -2.78
CA ALA A 20 1.45 8.05 -1.37
C ALA A 20 2.69 8.67 -0.70
N ARG A 21 3.84 8.65 -1.38
CA ARG A 21 5.08 9.28 -0.88
C ARG A 21 4.95 10.81 -0.78
N ALA A 22 4.33 11.45 -1.77
CA ALA A 22 4.07 12.88 -1.73
C ALA A 22 3.13 13.25 -0.57
N LEU A 23 2.08 12.46 -0.33
CA LEU A 23 1.18 12.62 0.82
C LEU A 23 1.90 12.47 2.15
N GLN A 24 2.79 11.47 2.29
CA GLN A 24 3.62 11.32 3.49
C GLN A 24 4.51 12.55 3.74
N ALA A 25 5.05 13.17 2.68
CA ALA A 25 5.91 14.34 2.80
C ALA A 25 5.17 15.61 3.27
N ILE A 26 3.88 15.75 2.96
CA ILE A 26 3.08 16.93 3.32
C ILE A 26 2.17 16.74 4.55
N ALA A 27 2.07 15.52 5.08
CA ALA A 27 1.18 15.22 6.19
C ALA A 27 1.70 15.80 7.52
N ALA A 28 0.81 16.41 8.30
CA ALA A 28 1.14 16.92 9.64
C ALA A 28 1.46 15.82 10.67
N THR A 29 1.08 14.57 10.38
CA THR A 29 1.35 13.40 11.21
C THR A 29 1.84 12.25 10.33
N PRO A 30 2.70 11.35 10.84
CA PRO A 30 3.16 10.20 10.07
C PRO A 30 2.00 9.35 9.54
N LEU A 31 2.04 9.03 8.24
CA LEU A 31 1.10 8.11 7.61
C LEU A 31 1.81 6.80 7.30
N LEU A 32 1.23 5.67 7.72
CA LEU A 32 1.69 4.35 7.30
C LEU A 32 1.28 4.13 5.84
N HIS A 33 2.27 3.97 4.97
CA HIS A 33 2.03 3.60 3.58
C HIS A 33 2.01 2.07 3.46
N MET A 34 0.85 1.51 3.11
CA MET A 34 0.66 0.08 2.89
C MET A 34 0.16 -0.17 1.47
N GLN A 35 0.87 -1.01 0.73
CA GLN A 35 0.51 -1.47 -0.62
C GLN A 35 0.05 -2.91 -0.56
N MET A 36 -0.84 -3.32 -1.47
CA MET A 36 -1.34 -4.71 -1.50
C MET A 36 -0.20 -5.70 -1.73
N ASP A 37 0.68 -5.43 -2.70
CA ASP A 37 1.81 -6.32 -3.02
C ASP A 37 2.75 -6.46 -1.81
N ALA A 38 3.12 -5.35 -1.17
CA ALA A 38 3.93 -5.36 0.04
C ALA A 38 3.26 -6.11 1.21
N PHE A 39 1.93 -6.02 1.32
CA PHE A 39 1.19 -6.78 2.33
C PHE A 39 1.22 -8.28 2.05
N LEU A 40 1.09 -8.68 0.77
CA LEU A 40 1.17 -10.09 0.37
C LEU A 40 2.57 -10.67 0.60
N GLU A 41 3.62 -9.89 0.34
CA GLU A 41 5.02 -10.27 0.62
C GLU A 41 5.30 -10.51 2.12
N MET A 42 4.52 -9.91 3.01
CA MET A 42 4.63 -10.11 4.45
C MET A 42 3.93 -11.38 4.95
N LEU A 43 3.13 -12.04 4.11
CA LEU A 43 2.43 -13.26 4.50
C LEU A 43 3.41 -14.45 4.62
N PRO A 44 3.16 -15.42 5.51
CA PRO A 44 3.94 -16.64 5.57
C PRO A 44 3.94 -17.38 4.22
N ALA A 45 5.07 -17.98 3.86
CA ALA A 45 5.24 -18.66 2.57
C ALA A 45 4.19 -19.75 2.28
N ALA A 46 3.61 -20.35 3.32
CA ALA A 46 2.55 -21.35 3.19
C ALA A 46 1.19 -20.77 2.72
N THR A 47 1.04 -19.44 2.69
CA THR A 47 -0.22 -18.75 2.34
C THR A 47 -0.25 -18.32 0.87
N THR A 48 0.90 -18.07 0.26
CA THR A 48 1.01 -17.79 -1.18
C THR A 48 0.97 -19.09 -1.97
N ARG A 49 -0.22 -19.49 -2.45
CA ARG A 49 -0.33 -20.53 -3.48
C ARG A 49 0.49 -20.06 -4.68
N SER A 50 1.57 -20.77 -5.02
CA SER A 50 2.27 -20.53 -6.28
C SER A 50 1.27 -20.76 -7.41
N SER A 51 0.86 -19.68 -8.08
CA SER A 51 0.13 -19.78 -9.34
C SER A 51 1.13 -20.22 -10.40
N THR A 52 1.47 -21.51 -10.42
CA THR A 52 2.08 -22.15 -11.58
C THR A 52 1.00 -22.22 -12.66
N ALA A 53 1.03 -21.25 -13.57
CA ALA A 53 0.45 -21.33 -14.90
C ALA A 53 1.56 -21.65 -15.89
#